data_AF-A0A7X8IWV7-F1
#
_entry.id   AF-A0A7X8IWV7-F1
#
_cell.length_a   1.000
_cell.length_b   1.000
_cell.length_c   1.000
_cell.angle_alpha   90.00
_cell.angle_beta   90.00
_cell.angle_gamma   90.00
#
_symmetry.space_group_name_H-M   'P 1'
#
loop_
_entity.id
_entity.type
_entity.pdbx_description
1 polymer ?
#
loop_
_entity_poly.entity_id
_entity_poly.type
_entity_poly.pdbx_seq_one_letter_code
_entity_poly.pdbx_strand_id
1 'polypeptide(L)' 'MEFYKKLIIKILESSSSGSESEILKILKSGQDLSKKEKEQLEEMIDSII' A
#
# COMPACT_ATOMS: atom_id res chain seq x y z
N MET A 1 -6.07 -3.42 -13.90
CA MET A 1 -5.41 -2.55 -12.90
C MET A 1 -6.05 -2.62 -11.51
N GLU A 2 -7.38 -2.62 -11.37
CA GLU A 2 -8.03 -2.72 -10.05
C GLU A 2 -7.68 -3.98 -9.24
N PHE A 3 -7.49 -5.12 -9.92
CA PHE A 3 -7.09 -6.36 -9.26
C PHE A 3 -5.78 -6.20 -8.47
N TYR A 4 -4.74 -5.62 -9.09
CA TYR A 4 -3.45 -5.39 -8.44
C TYR A 4 -3.55 -4.40 -7.29
N LYS A 5 -4.34 -3.33 -7.44
CA LYS A 5 -4.62 -2.40 -6.32
C LYS A 5 -5.25 -3.15 -5.14
N LYS A 6 -6.27 -3.98 -5.39
CA LYS A 6 -6.92 -4.79 -4.34
C LYS A 6 -5.96 -5.79 -3.68
N LEU A 7 -5.05 -6.38 -4.45
CA LEU A 7 -4.04 -7.30 -3.93
C LEU A 7 -3.08 -6.58 -2.97
N ILE A 8 -2.54 -5.43 -3.38
CA ILE A 8 -1.64 -4.62 -2.55
C ILE A 8 -2.34 -4.19 -1.26
N ILE A 9 -3.59 -3.72 -1.34
CA ILE A 9 -4.39 -3.35 -0.17
C ILE A 9 -4.50 -4.53 0.81
N LYS A 10 -4.82 -5.74 0.31
CA LYS A 10 -4.90 -6.93 1.16
C LYS A 10 -3.58 -7.33 1.81
N ILE A 11 -2.46 -7.22 1.07
CA ILE A 11 -1.12 -7.50 1.61
C ILE A 11 -0.82 -6.54 2.77
N LEU A 12 -1.05 -5.23 2.56
CA LEU A 12 -0.86 -4.21 3.59
C LEU A 12 -1.80 -4.40 4.79
N GLU A 13 -3.06 -4.79 4.58
CA GLU A 13 -3.99 -5.10 5.68
C GLU A 13 -3.53 -6.28 6.53
N SER A 14 -2.90 -7.29 5.89
CA SER A 14 -2.45 -8.50 6.57
C SER A 14 -1.09 -8.36 7.26
N SER A 15 -0.31 -7.32 6.94
CA SER A 15 1.01 -7.12 7.53
C SER A 15 0.96 -6.21 8.75
N SER A 16 1.75 -6.55 9.78
CA SER A 16 1.85 -5.75 11.00
C SER A 16 2.35 -4.33 10.75
N SER A 17 3.28 -4.16 9.78
CA SER A 17 3.83 -2.87 9.38
C SER A 17 2.92 -2.08 8.42
N GLY A 18 2.05 -2.75 7.67
CA GLY A 18 1.19 -2.13 6.67
C GLY A 18 -0.20 -1.72 7.17
N SER A 19 -0.73 -2.41 8.17
CA SER A 19 -2.14 -2.30 8.59
C SER A 19 -2.54 -0.91 9.11
N GLU A 20 -1.60 -0.14 9.66
CA GLU A 20 -1.84 1.23 10.15
C GLU A 20 -1.21 2.31 9.25
N SER A 21 -0.60 1.91 8.12
CA SER A 21 0.13 2.82 7.24
C SER A 21 -0.76 3.89 6.59
N GLU A 22 -0.18 5.07 6.39
CA GLU A 22 -0.82 6.17 5.68
C GLU A 22 -1.05 5.82 4.19
N ILE A 23 -0.14 5.05 3.59
CA ILE A 23 -0.26 4.50 2.24
C ILE A 23 -1.52 3.66 2.08
N LEU A 24 -1.82 2.77 3.04
CA LEU A 24 -3.03 1.96 3.00
C LEU A 24 -4.30 2.82 3.03
N LYS A 25 -4.31 3.91 3.82
CA LYS A 25 -5.44 4.85 3.88
C LYS A 25 -5.67 5.55 2.54
N ILE A 26 -4.59 5.99 1.88
CA ILE A 26 -4.67 6.64 0.56
C ILE A 26 -5.12 5.65 -0.51
N LEU A 27 -4.60 4.42 -0.51
CA LEU A 27 -5.05 3.38 -1.44
C LEU A 27 -6.53 3.04 -1.28
N LYS A 28 -7.04 3.03 -0.04
CA LYS A 28 -8.46 2.80 0.26
C LYS A 28 -9.36 3.99 -0.08
N SER A 29 -8.84 5.22 -0.10
CA SER A 29 -9.61 6.40 -0.50
C SER A 29 -9.86 6.45 -2.01
N GLY A 30 -9.22 5.57 -2.79
CA GLY A 30 -9.31 5.52 -4.24
C GLY A 30 -8.44 6.57 -4.94
N GLN A 31 -7.64 7.33 -4.18
CA GLN A 31 -6.67 8.27 -4.72
C GLN A 31 -5.47 7.52 -5.31
N ASP A 32 -4.88 8.11 -6.34
CA ASP A 32 -3.61 7.63 -6.86
C ASP A 32 -2.47 8.16 -5.99
N LEU A 33 -1.48 7.30 -5.75
CA LEU A 33 -0.28 7.66 -5.02
C LEU A 33 0.57 8.64 -5.85
N SER A 34 1.05 9.68 -5.19
CA SER A 34 2.13 10.54 -5.65
C SER A 34 3.44 9.77 -5.76
N LYS A 35 4.46 10.38 -6.36
CA LYS A 35 5.77 9.74 -6.52
C LYS A 35 6.38 9.32 -5.18
N LYS A 36 6.33 10.21 -4.18
CA LYS A 36 6.88 9.94 -2.84
C LYS A 36 6.13 8.80 -2.14
N GLU A 37 4.82 8.75 -2.29
CA GLU A 37 3.99 7.70 -1.70
C GLU A 37 4.22 6.34 -2.39
N LYS A 38 4.56 6.33 -3.68
CA LYS A 38 4.98 5.11 -4.39
C LYS A 38 6.32 4.60 -3.88
N GLU A 39 7.30 5.47 -3.68
CA GLU A 39 8.60 5.11 -3.09
C GLU A 39 8.41 4.49 -1.69
N GLN A 40 7.56 5.11 -0.85
CA GLN A 40 7.21 4.55 0.45
C GLN A 40 6.51 3.20 0.35
N LEU A 41 5.59 3.03 -0.62
CA LEU A 41 4.95 1.74 -0.86
C LEU A 41 5.97 0.66 -1.27
N GLU A 42 6.93 1.00 -2.13
CA GLU A 42 8.00 0.08 -2.55
C GLU A 42 8.83 -0.38 -1.34
N GLU A 43 9.31 0.55 -0.50
CA GLU A 43 10.03 0.23 0.73
C GLU A 43 9.21 -0.65 1.68
N MET A 44 7.91 -0.39 1.81
CA MET A 44 7.02 -1.19 2.64
C MET A 44 6.86 -2.61 2.10
N ILE A 45 6.70 -2.78 0.79
CA ILE A 45 6.58 -4.09 0.15
C ILE A 45 7.89 -4.88 0.29
N ASP A 46 9.03 -4.24 0.10
CA ASP A 46 10.36 -4.84 0.32
C ASP A 46 10.58 -5.27 1.78
N SER A 47 9.92 -4.62 2.74
CA SER A 47 9.98 -5.02 4.16
C SER A 47 9.07 -6.21 4.51
N ILE A 48 8.09 -6.52 3.66
CA ILE A 48 7.08 -7.57 3.89
C ILE A 48 7.46 -8.88 3.20
N ILE A 49 8.17 -8.82 2.06
CA ILE A 49 8.54 -9.96 1.19
C ILE A 49 10.03 -10.23 1.30
#